data_AF-A0A920EHW5-F1
#
_entry.id   AF-A0A920EHW5-F1
#
_cell.length_a   1.000
_cell.length_b   1.000
_cell.length_c   1.000
_cell.angle_alpha   90.00
_cell.angle_beta   90.00
_cell.angle_gamma   90.00
#
_symmetry.space_group_name_H-M   'P 1'
#
loop_
_entity.id
_entity.type
_entity.pdbx_description
1 polymer ?
#
loop_
_entity_poly.entity_id
_entity_poly.type
_entity_poly.pdbx_seq_one_letter_code
_entity_poly.pdbx_strand_id
1 'polypeptide(L)'
;MVGGGPLFVTVNGYGYMRFDHQIIHDMNIEKIKDLSEEEIEAEDFKMMRKYSADAYARVSTMAVSDVKIFQEELKPEDRKLFDDWYEKSGREEIDGILTIPYPDFPTFIAFNHTTWNNKILKRWFEYTKPRLENVAKKWKEINISNASNQTLLDGITEMGIEEGNYWSDDSSHTFGVAKSTDDQFNTFLKTVLPDHNFTSGQFLSGIDSKSMQANADLFEIAKLIRGNDELEYLVLTVPAPFLMEALQKNEKAKEVNSALIICSVFTVIKVIALTLSNPLRKRIHQAYLHH
;
A
#
# COMPACT_ATOMS: atom_id res chain seq x y z
N MET A 1 21.43 -20.28 11.05
CA MET A 1 21.66 -19.04 10.29
C MET A 1 20.42 -18.21 10.48
N VAL A 2 20.50 -17.10 11.21
CA VAL A 2 19.36 -16.18 11.32
C VAL A 2 19.45 -15.21 10.16
N GLY A 3 18.41 -15.14 9.34
CA GLY A 3 18.44 -14.39 8.09
C GLY A 3 18.17 -12.90 8.33
N GLY A 4 19.14 -12.04 8.00
CA GLY A 4 18.95 -10.57 7.93
C GLY A 4 18.28 -10.11 6.63
N GLY A 5 17.46 -10.96 6.01
CA GLY A 5 16.78 -10.68 4.74
C GLY A 5 15.38 -10.09 4.94
N PRO A 6 14.68 -9.69 3.86
CA PRO A 6 13.33 -9.13 3.95
C PRO A 6 12.34 -10.09 4.61
N LEU A 7 11.48 -9.58 5.49
CA LEU A 7 10.45 -10.35 6.22
C LEU A 7 9.47 -11.05 5.28
N PHE A 8 9.26 -10.51 4.07
CA PHE A 8 8.43 -11.12 3.05
C PHE A 8 9.27 -11.50 1.83
N VAL A 9 9.02 -12.68 1.26
CA VAL A 9 9.54 -13.11 -0.04
C VAL A 9 8.40 -13.33 -1.01
N THR A 10 8.59 -12.88 -2.24
CA THR A 10 7.61 -13.13 -3.31
C THR A 10 8.01 -14.37 -4.10
N VAL A 11 7.10 -15.35 -4.19
CA VAL A 11 7.26 -16.52 -5.05
C VAL A 11 5.99 -16.65 -5.89
N ASN A 12 6.13 -16.71 -7.21
CA ASN A 12 5.02 -16.80 -8.17
C ASN A 12 3.94 -15.70 -8.00
N GLY A 13 4.34 -14.50 -7.56
CA GLY A 13 3.42 -13.38 -7.36
C GLY A 13 2.62 -13.42 -6.05
N TYR A 14 2.95 -14.33 -5.13
CA TYR A 14 2.40 -14.38 -3.77
C TYR A 14 3.48 -13.99 -2.77
N GLY A 15 3.14 -13.14 -1.80
CA GLY A 15 4.03 -12.78 -0.70
C GLY A 15 3.93 -13.80 0.43
N TYR A 16 5.07 -14.35 0.84
CA TYR A 16 5.19 -15.27 1.97
C TYR A 16 5.99 -14.61 3.07
N MET A 17 5.45 -14.61 4.30
CA MET A 17 6.21 -14.17 5.46
C MET A 17 7.25 -15.24 5.82
N ARG A 18 8.50 -14.82 6.01
CA ARG A 18 9.63 -15.68 6.32
C ARG A 18 9.70 -16.00 7.81
N PHE A 19 9.38 -17.23 8.16
CA PHE A 19 9.49 -17.75 9.53
C PHE A 19 10.93 -17.82 10.08
N ASP A 20 11.95 -17.69 9.22
CA ASP A 20 13.36 -17.64 9.62
C ASP A 20 13.88 -16.22 9.87
N HIS A 21 12.99 -15.21 9.82
CA HIS A 21 13.33 -13.83 10.14
C HIS A 21 13.64 -13.67 11.64
N GLN A 22 14.65 -12.85 11.96
CA GLN A 22 15.18 -12.67 13.33
C GLN A 22 14.08 -12.39 14.36
N ILE A 23 13.09 -11.54 14.02
CA ILE A 23 11.96 -11.21 14.91
C ILE A 23 11.19 -12.46 15.35
N ILE A 24 10.98 -13.44 14.47
CA ILE A 24 10.27 -14.69 14.76
C ILE A 24 11.16 -15.66 15.54
N HIS A 25 12.45 -15.71 15.20
CA HIS A 25 13.43 -16.52 15.93
C HIS A 25 13.65 -16.03 17.37
N ASP A 26 13.62 -14.72 17.60
CA ASP A 26 13.74 -14.08 18.91
C ASP A 26 12.50 -14.30 19.79
N MET A 27 11.38 -14.79 19.23
CA MET A 27 10.20 -15.17 20.02
C MET A 27 10.46 -16.39 20.91
N ASN A 28 11.55 -17.15 20.68
CA ASN A 28 11.94 -18.31 21.48
C ASN A 28 10.79 -19.32 21.71
N ILE A 29 9.93 -19.48 20.71
CA ILE A 29 8.72 -20.32 20.77
C ILE A 29 9.15 -21.78 20.62
N GLU A 30 9.21 -22.52 21.73
CA GLU A 30 9.59 -23.95 21.74
C GLU A 30 8.60 -24.86 20.98
N LYS A 31 7.40 -24.36 20.64
CA LYS A 31 6.32 -25.14 20.01
C LYS A 31 5.58 -24.42 18.88
N ILE A 32 6.31 -23.90 17.88
CA ILE A 32 5.69 -23.30 16.67
C ILE A 32 4.78 -24.31 15.94
N LYS A 33 5.04 -25.62 16.07
CA LYS A 33 4.26 -26.68 15.40
C LYS A 33 2.84 -26.87 15.95
N ASP A 34 2.54 -26.38 17.14
CA ASP A 34 1.29 -26.66 17.85
C ASP A 34 0.37 -25.43 18.00
N LEU A 35 0.77 -24.27 17.47
CA LEU A 35 0.00 -23.02 17.56
C LEU A 35 -0.93 -22.84 16.36
N SER A 36 -2.18 -22.43 16.60
CA SER A 36 -3.07 -21.98 15.51
C SER A 36 -2.61 -20.64 14.93
N GLU A 37 -3.08 -20.29 13.73
CA GLU A 37 -2.83 -18.97 13.14
C GLU A 37 -3.28 -17.83 14.08
N GLU A 38 -4.40 -18.00 14.79
CA GLU A 38 -4.89 -16.99 15.74
C GLU A 38 -3.97 -16.83 16.96
N GLU A 39 -3.35 -17.91 17.44
CA GLU A 39 -2.41 -17.85 18.57
C GLU A 39 -1.08 -17.20 18.18
N ILE A 40 -0.62 -17.45 16.94
CA ILE A 40 0.55 -16.76 16.36
C ILE A 40 0.27 -15.27 16.22
N GLU A 41 -0.88 -14.90 15.63
CA GLU A 41 -1.30 -13.49 15.51
C GLU A 41 -1.39 -12.81 16.88
N ALA A 42 -1.95 -13.48 17.90
CA ALA A 42 -2.09 -12.92 19.24
C ALA A 42 -0.75 -12.63 19.93
N GLU A 43 0.23 -13.53 19.81
CA GLU A 43 1.58 -13.32 20.34
C GLU A 43 2.35 -12.27 19.53
N ASP A 44 2.18 -12.21 18.20
CA ASP A 44 2.69 -11.12 17.36
C ASP A 44 2.12 -9.76 17.81
N PHE A 45 0.80 -9.66 18.04
CA PHE A 45 0.16 -8.45 18.55
C PHE A 45 0.66 -8.06 19.95
N LYS A 46 0.98 -9.02 20.81
CA LYS A 46 1.51 -8.78 22.15
C LYS A 46 2.96 -8.30 22.12
N MET A 47 3.80 -8.89 21.25
CA MET A 47 5.15 -8.41 21.00
C MET A 47 5.17 -7.02 20.38
N MET A 48 4.30 -6.76 19.41
CA MET A 48 4.11 -5.43 18.81
C MET A 48 3.70 -4.41 19.87
N ARG A 49 2.82 -4.77 20.83
CA ARG A 49 2.46 -3.90 21.96
C ARG A 49 3.60 -3.62 22.94
N LYS A 50 4.54 -4.55 23.13
CA LYS A 50 5.72 -4.32 23.97
C LYS A 50 6.77 -3.47 23.26
N TYR A 51 7.02 -3.74 21.97
CA TYR A 51 7.86 -2.91 21.12
C TYR A 51 7.30 -1.50 20.96
N SER A 52 5.97 -1.36 20.96
CA SER A 52 5.30 -0.10 20.77
C SER A 52 5.54 0.85 21.94
N ALA A 53 5.53 0.42 23.20
CA ALA A 53 5.75 1.31 24.36
C ALA A 53 7.11 2.04 24.33
N ASP A 54 8.22 1.32 24.09
CA ASP A 54 9.55 1.93 23.98
C ASP A 54 9.70 2.77 22.71
N ALA A 55 9.04 2.35 21.62
CA ALA A 55 9.01 3.12 20.39
C ALA A 55 8.18 4.41 20.56
N TYR A 56 7.07 4.37 21.27
CA TYR A 56 6.22 5.54 21.57
C TYR A 56 7.00 6.59 22.34
N ALA A 57 7.73 6.20 23.39
CA ALA A 57 8.53 7.15 24.15
C ALA A 57 9.61 7.84 23.29
N ARG A 58 10.20 7.14 22.31
CA ARG A 58 11.16 7.75 21.37
C ARG A 58 10.48 8.69 20.38
N VAL A 59 9.40 8.22 19.76
CA VAL A 59 8.70 8.90 18.66
C VAL A 59 7.93 10.12 19.19
N SER A 60 7.36 10.05 20.40
CA SER A 60 6.63 11.17 21.02
C SER A 60 7.50 12.42 21.22
N THR A 61 8.81 12.26 21.49
CA THR A 61 9.73 13.40 21.61
C THR A 61 10.08 14.05 20.27
N MET A 62 9.90 13.31 19.16
CA MET A 62 10.13 13.84 17.81
C MET A 62 8.94 14.67 17.30
N ALA A 63 7.77 14.54 17.95
CA ALA A 63 6.51 15.22 17.61
C ALA A 63 6.55 16.74 17.71
N VAL A 64 7.40 17.27 18.59
CA VAL A 64 7.47 18.70 18.93
C VAL A 64 7.69 19.57 17.70
N SER A 65 8.44 19.08 16.70
CA SER A 65 8.68 19.87 15.49
C SER A 65 7.47 19.95 14.55
N ASP A 66 6.56 18.97 14.57
CA ASP A 66 5.45 18.90 13.61
C ASP A 66 4.28 19.80 14.00
N VAL A 67 4.03 19.98 15.31
CA VAL A 67 2.96 20.87 15.80
C VAL A 67 3.17 22.31 15.32
N LYS A 68 4.43 22.78 15.34
CA LYS A 68 4.78 24.11 14.84
C LYS A 68 4.55 24.24 13.32
N ILE A 69 4.91 23.22 12.54
CA ILE A 69 4.67 23.21 11.08
C ILE A 69 3.17 23.31 10.81
N PHE A 70 2.36 22.51 11.50
CA PHE A 70 0.91 22.56 11.39
C PHE A 70 0.35 23.94 11.76
N GLN A 71 0.77 24.52 12.90
CA GLN A 71 0.38 25.87 13.31
C GLN A 71 0.70 26.92 12.24
N GLU A 72 1.88 26.84 11.63
CA GLU A 72 2.34 27.76 10.59
C GLU A 72 1.52 27.68 9.29
N GLU A 73 0.85 26.55 9.03
CA GLU A 73 -0.05 26.36 7.88
C GLU A 73 -1.50 26.81 8.14
N LEU A 74 -1.89 26.97 9.41
CA LEU A 74 -3.22 27.47 9.77
C LEU A 74 -3.42 28.93 9.34
N LYS A 75 -4.65 29.24 8.91
CA LYS A 75 -5.11 30.62 8.69
C LYS A 75 -5.05 31.41 10.00
N PRO A 76 -4.89 32.74 9.97
CA PRO A 76 -4.74 33.54 11.18
C PRO A 76 -5.85 33.33 12.23
N GLU A 77 -7.10 33.21 11.78
CA GLU A 77 -8.27 32.94 12.62
C GLU A 77 -8.22 31.56 13.29
N ASP A 78 -7.87 30.51 12.54
CA ASP A 78 -7.79 29.14 13.03
C ASP A 78 -6.57 28.95 13.94
N ARG A 79 -5.45 29.60 13.59
CA ARG A 79 -4.22 29.62 14.38
C ARG A 79 -4.48 30.19 15.77
N LYS A 80 -5.18 31.32 15.86
CA LYS A 80 -5.52 31.92 17.14
C LYS A 80 -6.36 30.98 18.02
N LEU A 81 -7.34 30.29 17.43
CA LEU A 81 -8.14 29.31 18.16
C LEU A 81 -7.31 28.10 18.62
N PHE A 82 -6.41 27.63 17.76
CA PHE A 82 -5.47 26.57 18.08
C PHE A 82 -4.54 26.97 19.23
N ASP A 83 -3.90 28.13 19.15
CA ASP A 83 -2.96 28.65 20.15
C ASP A 83 -3.66 28.82 21.51
N ASP A 84 -4.86 29.43 21.52
CA ASP A 84 -5.67 29.58 22.73
C ASP A 84 -6.00 28.23 23.37
N TRP A 85 -6.32 27.20 22.58
CA TRP A 85 -6.58 25.84 23.07
C TRP A 85 -5.30 25.16 23.56
N TYR A 86 -4.22 25.29 22.80
CA TYR A 86 -2.93 24.67 23.07
C TYR A 86 -2.34 25.18 24.39
N GLU A 87 -2.35 26.50 24.61
CA GLU A 87 -1.94 27.13 25.87
C GLU A 87 -2.81 26.69 27.06
N LYS A 88 -4.13 26.60 26.88
CA LYS A 88 -5.08 26.18 27.93
C LYS A 88 -5.00 24.70 28.25
N SER A 89 -4.47 23.87 27.35
CA SER A 89 -4.39 22.42 27.56
C SER A 89 -3.59 22.06 28.81
N GLY A 90 -2.53 22.83 29.11
CA GLY A 90 -1.68 22.67 30.30
C GLY A 90 -0.99 21.31 30.42
N ARG A 91 -0.93 20.52 29.34
CA ARG A 91 -0.35 19.16 29.35
C ARG A 91 1.12 19.21 28.92
N GLU A 92 2.00 18.67 29.75
CA GLU A 92 3.45 18.59 29.46
C GLU A 92 3.79 17.73 28.21
N GLU A 93 2.84 16.93 27.72
CA GLU A 93 3.02 15.98 26.61
C GLU A 93 2.06 16.21 25.43
N ILE A 94 1.47 17.40 25.32
CA ILE A 94 0.42 17.67 24.32
C ILE A 94 0.87 17.38 22.87
N ASP A 95 2.13 17.62 22.54
CA ASP A 95 2.70 17.37 21.20
C ASP A 95 2.77 15.87 20.87
N GLY A 96 3.20 15.07 21.84
CA GLY A 96 3.24 13.62 21.71
C GLY A 96 1.84 13.03 21.50
N ILE A 97 0.85 13.54 22.25
CA ILE A 97 -0.56 13.14 22.13
C ILE A 97 -1.13 13.54 20.76
N LEU A 98 -0.78 14.72 20.23
CA LEU A 98 -1.30 15.19 18.95
C LEU A 98 -0.84 14.33 17.78
N THR A 99 0.42 13.89 17.81
CA THR A 99 1.01 13.07 16.73
C THR A 99 0.78 11.57 16.91
N ILE A 100 0.48 11.14 18.14
CA ILE A 100 0.20 9.74 18.49
C ILE A 100 -1.07 9.68 19.37
N PRO A 101 -2.25 9.91 18.78
CA PRO A 101 -3.49 10.05 19.55
C PRO A 101 -3.96 8.73 20.18
N TYR A 102 -3.55 7.59 19.63
CA TYR A 102 -3.96 6.27 20.11
C TYR A 102 -2.76 5.33 20.29
N PRO A 103 -2.11 5.33 21.47
CA PRO A 103 -0.92 4.53 21.73
C PRO A 103 -1.18 3.01 21.80
N ASP A 104 -2.43 2.56 21.76
CA ASP A 104 -2.72 1.13 21.60
C ASP A 104 -2.64 0.67 20.13
N PHE A 105 -2.57 1.61 19.19
CA PHE A 105 -2.53 1.33 17.75
C PHE A 105 -1.13 1.58 17.20
N PRO A 106 -0.35 0.53 16.89
CA PRO A 106 1.05 0.65 16.46
C PRO A 106 1.24 1.42 15.15
N THR A 107 0.17 1.57 14.34
CA THR A 107 0.20 2.33 13.07
C THR A 107 0.70 3.78 13.24
N PHE A 108 0.42 4.40 14.38
CA PHE A 108 0.83 5.78 14.67
C PHE A 108 2.31 5.93 15.01
N ILE A 109 3.10 4.86 15.07
CA ILE A 109 4.55 4.92 15.34
C ILE A 109 5.36 5.17 14.06
N ALA A 110 4.91 4.62 12.93
CA ALA A 110 5.70 4.59 11.70
C ALA A 110 5.30 5.74 10.77
N PHE A 111 6.28 6.47 10.23
CA PHE A 111 6.06 7.50 9.21
C PHE A 111 5.01 8.58 9.58
N ASN A 112 4.84 8.84 10.88
CA ASN A 112 3.92 9.83 11.43
C ASN A 112 4.55 11.23 11.56
N HIS A 113 5.80 11.42 11.10
CA HIS A 113 6.56 12.67 11.29
C HIS A 113 7.08 13.28 10.00
N THR A 114 6.94 14.61 9.88
CA THR A 114 7.32 15.35 8.66
C THR A 114 8.82 15.23 8.38
N THR A 115 9.66 15.36 9.41
CA THR A 115 11.12 15.26 9.24
C THR A 115 11.56 13.88 8.75
N TRP A 116 10.92 12.82 9.25
CA TRP A 116 11.20 11.46 8.79
C TRP A 116 10.75 11.28 7.34
N ASN A 117 9.50 11.65 7.03
CA ASN A 117 8.92 11.52 5.70
C ASN A 117 9.72 12.32 4.66
N ASN A 118 10.15 13.53 5.00
CA ASN A 118 11.00 14.38 4.15
C ASN A 118 12.37 13.75 3.89
N LYS A 119 12.99 13.07 4.86
CA LYS A 119 14.26 12.37 4.64
C LYS A 119 14.10 11.22 3.64
N ILE A 120 13.01 10.46 3.75
CA ILE A 120 12.68 9.37 2.83
C ILE A 120 12.44 9.92 1.42
N LEU A 121 11.63 10.98 1.30
CA LEU A 121 11.32 11.61 0.01
C LEU A 121 12.57 12.23 -0.64
N LYS A 122 13.39 12.93 0.14
CA LYS A 122 14.65 13.51 -0.31
C LYS A 122 15.56 12.42 -0.88
N ARG A 123 15.72 11.32 -0.14
CA ARG A 123 16.54 10.20 -0.58
C ARG A 123 16.04 9.56 -1.87
N TRP A 124 14.72 9.44 -2.04
CA TRP A 124 14.16 8.98 -3.30
C TRP A 124 14.57 9.85 -4.48
N PHE A 125 14.42 11.17 -4.39
CA PHE A 125 14.74 12.07 -5.49
C PHE A 125 16.24 12.23 -5.74
N GLU A 126 17.05 12.26 -4.69
CA GLU A 126 18.49 12.51 -4.81
C GLU A 126 19.32 11.26 -5.08
N TYR A 127 18.84 10.07 -4.69
CA TYR A 127 19.62 8.84 -4.76
C TYR A 127 18.88 7.72 -5.50
N THR A 128 17.71 7.30 -5.00
CA THR A 128 17.05 6.08 -5.48
C THR A 128 16.58 6.19 -6.94
N LYS A 129 15.86 7.28 -7.26
CA LYS A 129 15.34 7.52 -8.61
C LYS A 129 16.48 7.67 -9.64
N PRO A 130 17.51 8.51 -9.42
CA PRO A 130 18.64 8.59 -10.35
C PRO A 130 19.34 7.25 -10.57
N ARG A 131 19.54 6.45 -9.52
CA ARG A 131 20.16 5.12 -9.63
C ARG A 131 19.34 4.20 -10.55
N LEU A 132 18.02 4.10 -10.32
CA LEU A 132 17.08 3.30 -11.13
C LEU A 132 17.07 3.76 -12.60
N GLU A 133 16.92 5.06 -12.83
CA GLU A 133 16.83 5.64 -14.17
C GLU A 133 18.13 5.46 -14.95
N ASN A 134 19.28 5.54 -14.30
CA ASN A 134 20.58 5.34 -14.92
C ASN A 134 20.80 3.88 -15.35
N VAL A 135 20.46 2.91 -14.50
CA VAL A 135 20.52 1.48 -14.85
C VAL A 135 19.57 1.17 -16.01
N ALA A 136 18.33 1.65 -15.94
CA ALA A 136 17.35 1.47 -17.00
C ALA A 136 17.82 2.08 -18.33
N LYS A 137 18.38 3.31 -18.29
CA LYS A 137 18.91 3.98 -19.48
C LYS A 137 20.07 3.20 -20.11
N LYS A 138 21.05 2.79 -19.30
CA LYS A 138 22.22 2.02 -19.74
C LYS A 138 21.81 0.78 -20.55
N TRP A 139 20.89 -0.01 -20.01
CA TRP A 139 20.50 -1.28 -20.64
C TRP A 139 19.51 -1.11 -21.79
N LYS A 140 18.75 -0.01 -21.82
CA LYS A 140 17.87 0.35 -22.95
C LYS A 140 18.63 0.72 -24.22
N GLU A 141 19.87 1.18 -24.12
CA GLU A 141 20.70 1.57 -25.27
C GLU A 141 21.34 0.36 -25.99
N ILE A 142 21.27 -0.85 -25.42
CA ILE A 142 21.87 -2.05 -26.00
C ILE A 142 21.03 -2.57 -27.17
N ASN A 143 21.67 -2.81 -28.32
CA ASN A 143 21.08 -3.57 -29.42
C ASN A 143 21.06 -5.07 -29.09
N ILE A 144 19.92 -5.53 -28.58
CA ILE A 144 19.70 -6.91 -28.12
C ILE A 144 20.05 -7.94 -29.22
N SER A 145 19.74 -7.65 -30.48
CA SER A 145 19.97 -8.57 -31.61
C SER A 145 21.44 -8.87 -31.89
N ASN A 146 22.34 -7.98 -31.45
CA ASN A 146 23.79 -8.09 -31.65
C ASN A 146 24.56 -8.23 -30.33
N ALA A 147 23.86 -8.30 -29.19
CA ALA A 147 24.49 -8.41 -27.88
C ALA A 147 25.07 -9.81 -27.67
N SER A 148 26.22 -9.88 -27.00
CA SER A 148 26.77 -11.18 -26.58
C SER A 148 25.94 -11.77 -25.44
N ASN A 149 25.96 -13.10 -25.28
CA ASN A 149 25.32 -13.76 -24.14
C ASN A 149 25.79 -13.19 -22.79
N GLN A 150 27.08 -12.83 -22.69
CA GLN A 150 27.63 -12.21 -21.47
C GLN A 150 27.00 -10.84 -21.23
N THR A 151 26.89 -10.00 -22.27
CA THR A 151 26.24 -8.68 -22.18
C THR A 151 24.78 -8.80 -21.73
N LEU A 152 24.05 -9.79 -22.25
CA LEU A 152 22.67 -10.05 -21.83
C LEU A 152 22.59 -10.50 -20.38
N LEU A 153 23.48 -11.40 -19.94
CA LEU A 153 23.54 -11.89 -18.56
C LEU A 153 23.90 -10.76 -17.58
N ASP A 154 24.86 -9.92 -17.93
CA ASP A 154 25.25 -8.76 -17.13
C ASP A 154 24.04 -7.81 -16.96
N GLY A 155 23.29 -7.58 -18.03
CA GLY A 155 22.09 -6.75 -18.00
C GLY A 155 20.98 -7.32 -17.13
N ILE A 156 20.68 -8.62 -17.26
CA ILE A 156 19.69 -9.30 -16.41
C ILE A 156 20.12 -9.21 -14.94
N THR A 157 21.41 -9.42 -14.66
CA THR A 157 21.93 -9.42 -13.28
C THR A 157 21.86 -8.03 -12.66
N GLU A 158 22.34 -7.00 -13.35
CA GLU A 158 22.35 -5.64 -12.81
C GLU A 158 20.93 -5.09 -12.66
N MET A 159 20.05 -5.29 -13.65
CA MET A 159 18.65 -4.87 -13.54
C MET A 159 17.91 -5.63 -12.44
N GLY A 160 18.17 -6.92 -12.26
CA GLY A 160 17.57 -7.73 -11.19
C GLY A 160 18.03 -7.30 -9.79
N ILE A 161 19.30 -6.95 -9.62
CA ILE A 161 19.81 -6.36 -8.37
C ILE A 161 19.14 -5.00 -8.12
N GLU A 162 19.04 -4.18 -9.16
CA GLU A 162 18.43 -2.85 -9.07
C GLU A 162 16.94 -2.93 -8.70
N GLU A 163 16.19 -3.88 -9.28
CA GLU A 163 14.82 -4.19 -8.91
C GLU A 163 14.73 -4.72 -7.46
N GLY A 164 15.65 -5.60 -7.05
CA GLY A 164 15.73 -6.07 -5.67
C GLY A 164 15.88 -4.90 -4.69
N ASN A 165 16.83 -4.01 -4.95
CA ASN A 165 17.02 -2.79 -4.16
C ASN A 165 15.80 -1.87 -4.22
N TYR A 166 15.08 -1.80 -5.34
CA TYR A 166 13.83 -1.04 -5.40
C TYR A 166 12.81 -1.56 -4.38
N TRP A 167 12.67 -2.88 -4.25
CA TRP A 167 11.71 -3.48 -3.33
C TRP A 167 12.17 -3.58 -1.88
N SER A 168 13.49 -3.65 -1.63
CA SER A 168 14.03 -3.89 -0.28
C SER A 168 14.67 -2.68 0.39
N ASP A 169 15.08 -1.67 -0.38
CA ASP A 169 15.81 -0.50 0.14
C ASP A 169 14.86 0.71 0.27
N ASP A 170 15.35 1.93 0.02
CA ASP A 170 14.67 3.18 0.33
C ASP A 170 13.32 3.40 -0.37
N SER A 171 13.10 2.77 -1.52
CA SER A 171 11.82 2.88 -2.22
C SER A 171 10.69 2.09 -1.56
N SER A 172 10.98 1.03 -0.82
CA SER A 172 9.97 0.42 0.05
C SER A 172 9.50 1.39 1.11
N HIS A 173 10.39 2.27 1.59
CA HIS A 173 10.07 3.28 2.60
C HIS A 173 9.24 4.43 2.02
N THR A 174 9.40 4.81 0.75
CA THR A 174 8.53 5.84 0.13
C THR A 174 7.09 5.36 0.01
N PHE A 175 6.88 4.09 -0.37
CA PHE A 175 5.56 3.47 -0.28
C PHE A 175 5.06 3.37 1.16
N GLY A 176 5.97 3.06 2.09
CA GLY A 176 5.71 3.06 3.53
C GLY A 176 5.11 4.38 4.02
N VAL A 177 5.66 5.53 3.62
CA VAL A 177 5.12 6.85 3.98
C VAL A 177 3.65 6.99 3.56
N ALA A 178 3.31 6.66 2.32
CA ALA A 178 1.94 6.78 1.83
C ALA A 178 0.99 5.75 2.48
N LYS A 179 1.47 4.53 2.70
CA LYS A 179 0.66 3.45 3.28
C LYS A 179 0.41 3.60 4.77
N SER A 180 1.41 4.06 5.52
CA SER A 180 1.26 4.30 6.95
C SER A 180 0.37 5.50 7.22
N THR A 181 0.46 6.58 6.45
CA THR A 181 -0.46 7.72 6.60
C THR A 181 -1.91 7.35 6.22
N ASP A 182 -2.11 6.54 5.18
CA ASP A 182 -3.42 5.95 4.83
C ASP A 182 -3.98 5.08 5.96
N ASP A 183 -3.18 4.17 6.52
CA ASP A 183 -3.59 3.28 7.60
C ASP A 183 -3.86 4.02 8.92
N GLN A 184 -3.06 5.03 9.24
CA GLN A 184 -3.28 5.94 10.38
C GLN A 184 -4.63 6.66 10.25
N PHE A 185 -4.92 7.20 9.07
CA PHE A 185 -6.19 7.88 8.83
C PHE A 185 -7.38 6.91 8.85
N ASN A 186 -7.24 5.73 8.25
CA ASN A 186 -8.25 4.68 8.32
C ASN A 186 -8.53 4.24 9.76
N THR A 187 -7.49 4.10 10.57
CA THR A 187 -7.59 3.76 12.00
C THR A 187 -8.28 4.88 12.77
N PHE A 188 -7.91 6.13 12.53
CA PHE A 188 -8.60 7.29 13.12
C PHE A 188 -10.10 7.28 12.81
N LEU A 189 -10.49 7.10 11.54
CA LEU A 189 -11.90 7.08 11.13
C LEU A 189 -12.67 5.97 11.83
N LYS A 190 -12.10 4.77 11.93
CA LYS A 190 -12.74 3.63 12.61
C LYS A 190 -12.88 3.86 14.11
N THR A 191 -11.90 4.51 14.74
CA THR A 191 -11.89 4.75 16.19
C THR A 191 -12.81 5.91 16.59
N VAL A 192 -12.83 7.00 15.81
CA VAL A 192 -13.53 8.24 16.16
C VAL A 192 -14.92 8.32 15.57
N LEU A 193 -15.14 7.73 14.39
CA LEU A 193 -16.41 7.80 13.65
C LEU A 193 -16.93 6.39 13.29
N PRO A 194 -17.01 5.44 14.25
CA PRO A 194 -17.32 4.04 13.97
C PRO A 194 -18.69 3.87 13.28
N ASP A 195 -19.69 4.64 13.69
CA ASP A 195 -21.06 4.53 13.16
C ASP A 195 -21.20 5.02 11.71
N HIS A 196 -20.24 5.81 11.25
CA HIS A 196 -20.28 6.40 9.90
C HIS A 196 -19.74 5.44 8.84
N ASN A 197 -19.05 4.36 9.25
CA ASN A 197 -18.44 3.38 8.35
C ASN A 197 -17.53 4.01 7.28
N PHE A 198 -16.85 5.10 7.64
CA PHE A 198 -15.89 5.75 6.75
C PHE A 198 -14.63 4.90 6.57
N THR A 199 -14.04 4.96 5.38
CA THR A 199 -12.73 4.39 5.09
C THR A 199 -11.82 5.47 4.51
N SER A 200 -10.52 5.38 4.77
CA SER A 200 -9.55 6.35 4.25
C SER A 200 -9.61 6.47 2.72
N GLY A 201 -9.87 5.37 2.03
CA GLY A 201 -10.01 5.32 0.57
C GLY A 201 -11.09 6.26 0.01
N GLN A 202 -12.12 6.62 0.79
CA GLN A 202 -13.15 7.59 0.38
C GLN A 202 -12.64 9.04 0.34
N PHE A 203 -11.58 9.35 1.08
CA PHE A 203 -11.00 10.69 1.14
C PHE A 203 -9.76 10.81 0.25
N LEU A 204 -9.05 9.70 0.02
CA LEU A 204 -7.93 9.64 -0.92
C LEU A 204 -8.38 9.72 -2.39
N SER A 205 -9.67 9.53 -2.68
CA SER A 205 -10.25 9.74 -4.02
C SER A 205 -10.41 11.21 -4.42
N GLY A 206 -10.12 12.16 -3.53
CA GLY A 206 -10.24 13.60 -3.80
C GLY A 206 -9.02 14.26 -4.43
N ILE A 207 -7.92 13.53 -4.62
CA ILE A 207 -6.67 14.06 -5.20
C ILE A 207 -6.60 13.70 -6.69
N ASP A 208 -6.59 14.72 -7.55
CA ASP A 208 -6.38 14.55 -8.99
C ASP A 208 -5.01 13.90 -9.24
N SER A 209 -5.03 12.63 -9.63
CA SER A 209 -3.84 11.87 -10.00
C SER A 209 -4.17 10.91 -11.14
N LYS A 210 -3.16 10.55 -11.94
CA LYS A 210 -3.34 9.53 -13.00
C LYS A 210 -3.83 8.20 -12.44
N SER A 211 -3.44 7.85 -11.22
CA SER A 211 -3.89 6.65 -10.53
C SER A 211 -5.36 6.73 -10.12
N MET A 212 -5.83 7.89 -9.64
CA MET A 212 -7.26 8.09 -9.34
C MET A 212 -8.11 8.16 -10.61
N GLN A 213 -7.62 8.79 -11.66
CA GLN A 213 -8.26 8.77 -12.98
C GLN A 213 -8.39 7.33 -13.50
N ALA A 214 -7.30 6.54 -13.44
CA ALA A 214 -7.35 5.14 -13.83
C ALA A 214 -8.36 4.33 -13.02
N ASN A 215 -8.44 4.55 -11.70
CA ASN A 215 -9.46 3.91 -10.85
C ASN A 215 -10.89 4.33 -11.21
N ALA A 216 -11.12 5.61 -11.50
CA ALA A 216 -12.41 6.13 -11.93
C ALA A 216 -12.82 5.53 -13.28
N ASP A 217 -11.90 5.48 -14.25
CA ASP A 217 -12.15 4.89 -15.56
C ASP A 217 -12.44 3.39 -15.45
N LEU A 218 -11.69 2.66 -14.60
CA LEU A 218 -11.95 1.25 -14.30
C LEU A 218 -13.34 1.04 -13.69
N PHE A 219 -13.79 1.96 -12.82
CA PHE A 219 -15.11 1.90 -12.22
C PHE A 219 -16.22 2.11 -13.25
N GLU A 220 -16.06 3.07 -14.16
CA GLU A 220 -17.01 3.30 -15.26
C GLU A 220 -17.04 2.12 -16.25
N ILE A 221 -15.88 1.55 -16.60
CA ILE A 221 -15.80 0.30 -17.39
C ILE A 221 -16.55 -0.84 -16.70
N ALA A 222 -16.37 -1.00 -15.39
CA ALA A 222 -17.05 -2.04 -14.63
C ALA A 222 -18.57 -1.82 -14.57
N LYS A 223 -19.06 -0.57 -14.58
CA LYS A 223 -20.50 -0.28 -14.70
C LYS A 223 -21.05 -0.68 -16.06
N LEU A 224 -20.34 -0.38 -17.15
CA LEU A 224 -20.75 -0.78 -18.50
C LEU A 224 -20.88 -2.30 -18.63
N ILE A 225 -19.92 -3.04 -18.06
CA ILE A 225 -19.96 -4.51 -18.03
C ILE A 225 -21.16 -5.02 -17.21
N ARG A 226 -21.35 -4.52 -15.97
CA ARG A 226 -22.47 -4.94 -15.11
C ARG A 226 -23.85 -4.53 -15.63
N GLY A 227 -23.91 -3.54 -16.53
CA GLY A 227 -25.14 -3.14 -17.19
C GLY A 227 -25.61 -4.12 -18.27
N ASN A 228 -24.85 -5.19 -18.53
CA ASN A 228 -25.12 -6.13 -19.61
C ASN A 228 -24.76 -7.57 -19.20
N ASP A 229 -25.77 -8.40 -18.95
CA ASP A 229 -25.62 -9.78 -18.48
C ASP A 229 -24.66 -10.63 -19.36
N GLU A 230 -24.64 -10.37 -20.67
CA GLU A 230 -23.76 -11.10 -21.60
C GLU A 230 -22.29 -10.69 -21.43
N LEU A 231 -22.03 -9.39 -21.22
CA LEU A 231 -20.68 -8.89 -20.95
C LEU A 231 -20.20 -9.31 -19.56
N GLU A 232 -21.09 -9.29 -18.56
CA GLU A 232 -20.79 -9.80 -17.23
C GLU A 232 -20.40 -11.28 -17.30
N TYR A 233 -21.21 -12.11 -17.97
CA TYR A 233 -20.90 -13.53 -18.16
C TYR A 233 -19.58 -13.75 -18.91
N LEU A 234 -19.32 -13.00 -19.99
CA LEU A 234 -18.09 -13.07 -20.76
C LEU A 234 -16.87 -12.76 -19.89
N VAL A 235 -16.91 -11.69 -19.10
CA VAL A 235 -15.81 -11.30 -18.19
C VAL A 235 -15.58 -12.35 -17.09
N LEU A 236 -16.64 -12.98 -16.58
CA LEU A 236 -16.54 -13.99 -15.53
C LEU A 236 -16.01 -15.34 -16.03
N THR A 237 -16.26 -15.70 -17.29
CA THR A 237 -15.98 -17.03 -17.82
C THR A 237 -14.76 -17.11 -18.73
N VAL A 238 -14.35 -16.01 -19.35
CA VAL A 238 -13.19 -15.97 -20.23
C VAL A 238 -11.91 -15.74 -19.40
N PRO A 239 -10.90 -16.63 -19.49
CA PRO A 239 -9.63 -16.42 -18.79
C PRO A 239 -8.95 -15.12 -19.21
N ALA A 240 -8.30 -14.45 -18.25
CA ALA A 240 -7.67 -13.15 -18.42
C ALA A 240 -6.81 -12.98 -19.70
N PRO A 241 -5.97 -13.96 -20.12
CA PRO A 241 -5.18 -13.84 -21.35
C PRO A 241 -6.01 -13.69 -22.64
N PHE A 242 -7.26 -14.18 -22.65
CA PHE A 242 -8.14 -14.17 -23.82
C PHE A 242 -9.24 -13.10 -23.72
N LEU A 243 -9.35 -12.43 -22.57
CA LEU A 243 -10.48 -11.54 -22.28
C LEU A 243 -10.54 -10.33 -23.23
N MET A 244 -9.39 -9.74 -23.55
CA MET A 244 -9.34 -8.59 -24.47
C MET A 244 -9.82 -8.95 -25.87
N GLU A 245 -9.41 -10.11 -26.38
CA GLU A 245 -9.84 -10.58 -27.69
C GLU A 245 -11.35 -10.91 -27.70
N ALA A 246 -11.84 -11.53 -26.63
CA ALA A 246 -13.26 -11.84 -26.46
C ALA A 246 -14.12 -10.56 -26.40
N LEU A 247 -13.67 -9.53 -25.67
CA LEU A 247 -14.33 -8.23 -25.62
C LEU A 247 -14.30 -7.53 -27.00
N GLN A 248 -13.19 -7.58 -27.73
CA GLN A 248 -13.09 -6.99 -29.07
C GLN A 248 -14.03 -7.64 -30.09
N LYS A 249 -14.31 -8.95 -29.93
CA LYS A 249 -15.19 -9.72 -30.81
C LYS A 249 -16.67 -9.60 -30.45
N ASN A 250 -17.01 -9.12 -29.25
CA ASN A 250 -18.40 -8.97 -28.83
C ASN A 250 -18.94 -7.59 -29.23
N GLU A 251 -19.97 -7.56 -30.09
CA GLU A 251 -20.58 -6.31 -30.56
C GLU A 251 -21.14 -5.44 -29.44
N LYS A 252 -21.61 -6.06 -28.34
CA LYS A 252 -22.14 -5.34 -27.17
C LYS A 252 -21.04 -4.66 -26.34
N ALA A 253 -19.78 -5.05 -26.52
CA ALA A 253 -18.65 -4.48 -25.79
C ALA A 253 -18.09 -3.20 -26.45
N LYS A 254 -18.76 -2.62 -27.44
CA LYS A 254 -18.27 -1.43 -28.18
C LYS A 254 -17.87 -0.28 -27.24
N GLU A 255 -18.72 0.06 -26.28
CA GLU A 255 -18.46 1.14 -25.31
C GLU A 255 -17.34 0.77 -24.32
N VAL A 256 -17.28 -0.49 -23.90
CA VAL A 256 -16.20 -1.04 -23.07
C VAL A 256 -14.86 -0.95 -23.79
N ASN A 257 -14.81 -1.35 -25.06
CA ASN A 257 -13.59 -1.29 -25.88
C ASN A 257 -13.12 0.15 -26.10
N SER A 258 -14.04 1.09 -26.31
CA SER A 258 -13.68 2.52 -26.41
C SER A 258 -13.08 3.06 -25.11
N ALA A 259 -13.63 2.69 -23.95
CA ALA A 259 -13.09 3.10 -22.66
C ALA A 259 -11.72 2.44 -22.35
N LEU A 260 -11.53 1.18 -22.74
CA LEU A 260 -10.26 0.45 -22.56
C LEU A 260 -9.09 1.06 -23.35
N ILE A 261 -9.36 1.65 -24.52
CA ILE A 261 -8.34 2.34 -25.33
C ILE A 261 -7.80 3.58 -24.62
N ILE A 262 -8.62 4.24 -23.80
CA ILE A 262 -8.24 5.44 -23.05
C ILE A 262 -7.38 5.07 -21.82
N CYS A 263 -7.62 3.91 -21.22
CA CYS A 263 -6.92 3.43 -20.01
C CYS A 263 -5.51 2.83 -20.23
N SER A 264 -4.89 3.01 -21.40
CA SER A 264 -3.70 2.25 -21.78
C SER A 264 -2.41 2.63 -21.01
N VAL A 265 -2.24 2.16 -19.77
CA VAL A 265 -0.96 1.69 -19.19
C VAL A 265 -1.24 0.63 -18.13
N PHE A 266 -0.93 -0.64 -18.47
CA PHE A 266 -0.66 -1.80 -17.59
C PHE A 266 -1.57 -2.05 -16.36
N THR A 267 -2.24 -3.22 -16.35
CA THR A 267 -2.94 -3.86 -15.20
C THR A 267 -4.47 -3.69 -15.12
N VAL A 268 -5.17 -3.55 -16.26
CA VAL A 268 -6.64 -3.40 -16.26
C VAL A 268 -7.38 -4.74 -16.04
N ILE A 269 -6.82 -5.86 -16.50
CA ILE A 269 -7.56 -7.15 -16.58
C ILE A 269 -7.74 -7.84 -15.21
N LYS A 270 -6.75 -7.78 -14.32
CA LYS A 270 -6.82 -8.42 -12.98
C LYS A 270 -7.69 -7.62 -12.00
N VAL A 271 -7.74 -6.29 -12.14
CA VAL A 271 -8.49 -5.42 -11.24
C VAL A 271 -9.99 -5.53 -11.51
N ILE A 272 -10.44 -5.58 -12.78
CA ILE A 272 -11.86 -5.76 -13.12
C ILE A 272 -12.44 -7.04 -12.48
N ALA A 273 -11.72 -8.16 -12.53
CA ALA A 273 -12.14 -9.41 -11.89
C ALA A 273 -12.25 -9.29 -10.36
N LEU A 274 -11.34 -8.55 -9.70
CA LEU A 274 -11.37 -8.31 -8.26
C LEU A 274 -12.54 -7.39 -7.85
N THR A 275 -12.84 -6.34 -8.61
CA THR A 275 -13.96 -5.42 -8.32
C THR A 275 -15.33 -6.08 -8.50
N LEU A 276 -15.43 -7.12 -9.34
CA LEU A 276 -16.65 -7.90 -9.55
C LEU A 276 -16.87 -9.01 -8.52
N SER A 277 -15.85 -9.37 -7.73
CA SER A 277 -15.86 -10.56 -6.86
C SER A 277 -16.57 -10.40 -5.51
N ASN A 278 -16.88 -9.17 -5.07
CA ASN A 278 -17.36 -8.90 -3.71
C ASN A 278 -18.87 -9.26 -3.48
N PRO A 279 -19.80 -8.98 -4.42
CA PRO A 279 -21.19 -9.44 -4.26
C PRO A 279 -21.38 -10.95 -4.52
N LEU A 280 -20.49 -11.56 -5.32
CA LEU A 280 -20.59 -12.95 -5.76
C LEU A 280 -20.07 -13.97 -4.75
N ARG A 281 -19.10 -13.64 -3.88
CA ARG A 281 -18.74 -14.53 -2.75
C ARG A 281 -19.94 -14.82 -1.85
N LYS A 282 -20.80 -13.82 -1.59
CA LYS A 282 -22.05 -14.03 -0.81
C LYS A 282 -23.08 -14.89 -1.55
N ARG A 283 -23.27 -14.68 -2.87
CA ARG A 283 -24.26 -15.44 -3.65
C ARG A 283 -23.84 -16.89 -3.93
N ILE A 284 -22.55 -17.14 -4.21
CA ILE A 284 -22.04 -18.50 -4.41
C ILE A 284 -22.02 -19.30 -3.10
N HIS A 285 -21.70 -18.66 -1.97
CA HIS A 285 -21.76 -19.31 -0.65
C HIS A 285 -23.20 -19.66 -0.22
N GLN A 286 -24.17 -18.79 -0.53
CA GLN A 286 -25.59 -19.09 -0.30
C GLN A 286 -26.14 -20.21 -1.21
N ALA A 287 -25.64 -20.33 -2.44
CA ALA A 287 -26.02 -21.42 -3.34
C ALA A 287 -25.42 -22.77 -2.93
N TYR A 288 -24.26 -22.79 -2.28
CA TYR A 288 -23.60 -24.01 -1.80
C TYR A 288 -24.14 -24.53 -0.45
N LEU A 289 -24.82 -23.69 0.35
CA LEU A 289 -25.40 -24.09 1.65
C LEU A 289 -26.84 -24.64 1.55
N HIS A 290 -27.43 -24.62 0.36
CA HIS A 290 -28.81 -25.09 0.12
C HIS A 290 -28.90 -26.31 -0.82
N HIS A 291 -27.79 -27.04 -0.98
CA HIS A 291 -27.75 -28.36 -1.62
C HIS A 291 -27.19 -29.42 -0.68
#